data_AF-A0A377JMR5-F1
#
_entry.id   AF-A0A377JMR5-F1
#
_cell.length_a   1.000
_cell.length_b   1.000
_cell.length_c   1.000
_cell.angle_alpha   90.00
_cell.angle_beta   90.00
_cell.angle_gamma   90.00
#
_symmetry.space_group_name_H-M   'P 1'
#
loop_
_entity.id
_entity.type
_entity.pdbx_description
1 polymer ?
#
loop_
_entity_poly.entity_id
_entity_poly.type
_entity_poly.pdbx_seq_one_letter_code
_entity_poly.pdbx_strand_id
1 'polypeptide(L)'
;MNKDLAEQLKKLGKDAESRAMLIARDQSSKLNAALTRARHEEVGVKKYMWSTSGDERVRASHAEKDGQIFEYANPPADTGHPGHDVNCRCVQIPVLDDIVKPESSEDEKEPLVQKSGKMELSDLIDSSSGRGGNKLYSDIGSVSSELVAKAKESIGLDISDWQHSVDESGIRHTFKQHGNETTESKRGQRAVTKKDILLLPLIISSFDSIEYAGLSDMGNETFLIKKEIEDEIFTVQEVRKKHKKLTMKTMWIRRKSKK
;
A
#
# COMPACT_ATOMS: atom_id res chain seq x y z
N MET A 1 -62.76 11.01 -14.87
CA MET A 1 -62.06 11.14 -16.16
C MET A 1 -60.74 11.89 -15.98
N ASN A 2 -60.62 13.21 -16.23
CA ASN A 2 -59.29 13.84 -16.41
C ASN A 2 -58.25 13.65 -15.29
N LYS A 3 -58.64 13.61 -14.00
CA LYS A 3 -57.69 13.30 -12.90
C LYS A 3 -57.14 11.87 -12.97
N ASP A 4 -58.00 10.90 -13.18
CA ASP A 4 -57.67 9.48 -13.33
C ASP A 4 -56.74 9.25 -14.53
N LEU A 5 -57.01 9.88 -15.69
CA LEU A 5 -56.10 9.84 -16.84
C LEU A 5 -54.70 10.42 -16.50
N ALA A 6 -54.64 11.52 -15.73
CA ALA A 6 -53.37 12.11 -15.32
C ALA A 6 -52.60 11.25 -14.29
N GLU A 7 -53.30 10.47 -13.46
CA GLU A 7 -52.70 9.50 -12.54
C GLU A 7 -52.21 8.25 -13.28
N GLN A 8 -52.98 7.74 -14.26
CA GLN A 8 -52.56 6.65 -15.16
C GLN A 8 -51.30 7.02 -15.96
N LEU A 9 -51.23 8.22 -16.54
CA LEU A 9 -50.04 8.71 -17.25
C LEU A 9 -48.82 8.82 -16.33
N LYS A 10 -48.99 9.34 -15.10
CA LYS A 10 -47.91 9.40 -14.09
C LYS A 10 -47.44 8.01 -13.67
N LYS A 11 -48.35 7.04 -13.55
CA LYS A 11 -47.99 5.65 -13.26
C LYS A 11 -47.20 5.03 -14.41
N LEU A 12 -47.69 5.15 -15.65
CA LEU A 12 -47.02 4.65 -16.85
C LEU A 12 -45.58 5.17 -16.98
N GLY A 13 -45.36 6.47 -16.70
CA GLY A 13 -44.03 7.08 -16.70
C GLY A 13 -43.10 6.47 -15.66
N LYS A 14 -43.57 6.27 -14.42
CA LYS A 14 -42.79 5.61 -13.35
C LYS A 14 -42.49 4.14 -13.66
N ASP A 15 -43.43 3.42 -14.25
CA ASP A 15 -43.25 2.02 -14.65
C ASP A 15 -42.20 1.90 -15.77
N ALA A 16 -42.18 2.86 -16.71
CA ALA A 16 -41.16 2.96 -17.76
C ALA A 16 -39.77 3.33 -17.22
N GLU A 17 -39.68 4.33 -16.34
CA GLU A 17 -38.44 4.74 -15.66
C GLU A 17 -37.86 3.59 -14.84
N SER A 18 -38.70 2.90 -14.06
CA SER A 18 -38.30 1.74 -13.25
C SER A 18 -37.75 0.59 -14.11
N ARG A 19 -38.37 0.33 -15.27
CA ARG A 19 -37.88 -0.65 -16.26
C ARG A 19 -36.55 -0.23 -16.86
N ALA A 20 -36.41 1.03 -17.28
CA ALA A 20 -35.15 1.56 -17.83
C ALA A 20 -34.00 1.45 -16.81
N MET A 21 -34.26 1.80 -15.54
CA MET A 21 -33.30 1.70 -14.45
C MET A 21 -32.99 0.26 -14.01
N LEU A 22 -33.87 -0.71 -14.28
CA LEU A 22 -33.57 -2.14 -14.11
C LEU A 22 -32.67 -2.63 -15.25
N ILE A 23 -33.02 -2.31 -16.50
CA ILE A 23 -32.24 -2.68 -17.70
C ILE A 23 -30.83 -2.09 -17.63
N ALA A 24 -30.67 -0.80 -17.30
CA ALA A 24 -29.36 -0.15 -17.20
C ALA A 24 -28.44 -0.82 -16.18
N ARG A 25 -28.97 -1.24 -15.01
CA ARG A 25 -28.20 -1.99 -14.01
C ARG A 25 -27.86 -3.40 -14.48
N ASP A 26 -28.84 -4.12 -15.02
CA ASP A 26 -28.68 -5.48 -15.55
C ASP A 26 -27.59 -5.56 -16.65
N GLN A 27 -27.62 -4.64 -17.61
CA GLN A 27 -26.63 -4.58 -18.69
C GLN A 27 -25.26 -4.14 -18.18
N SER A 28 -25.19 -3.25 -17.18
CA SER A 28 -23.92 -2.88 -16.53
C SER A 28 -23.29 -4.06 -15.77
N SER A 29 -24.10 -4.82 -15.02
CA SER A 29 -23.65 -6.06 -14.35
C SER A 29 -23.12 -7.09 -15.35
N LYS A 30 -23.82 -7.30 -16.47
CA LYS A 30 -23.42 -8.24 -17.54
C LYS A 30 -22.13 -7.82 -18.23
N LEU A 31 -21.98 -6.53 -18.55
CA LEU A 31 -20.74 -5.98 -19.11
C LEU A 31 -19.55 -6.21 -18.17
N ASN A 32 -19.71 -5.92 -16.88
CA ASN A 32 -18.67 -6.14 -15.88
C ASN A 32 -18.33 -7.63 -15.70
N ALA A 33 -19.33 -8.51 -15.69
CA ALA A 33 -19.12 -9.96 -15.62
C ALA A 33 -18.37 -10.53 -16.84
N ALA A 34 -18.67 -10.01 -18.04
CA ALA A 34 -17.96 -10.37 -19.26
C ALA A 34 -16.51 -9.82 -19.28
N LEU A 35 -16.30 -8.58 -18.82
CA LEU A 35 -14.96 -7.97 -18.73
C LEU A 35 -14.07 -8.67 -17.69
N THR A 36 -14.62 -9.07 -16.54
CA THR A 36 -13.90 -9.87 -15.55
C THR A 36 -13.50 -11.22 -16.12
N ARG A 37 -14.44 -11.93 -16.79
CA ARG A 37 -14.13 -13.18 -17.51
C ARG A 37 -13.02 -12.98 -18.55
N ALA A 38 -13.11 -11.96 -19.40
CA ALA A 38 -12.11 -11.71 -20.44
C ALA A 38 -10.71 -11.52 -19.86
N ARG A 39 -10.56 -10.70 -18.81
CA ARG A 39 -9.28 -10.50 -18.10
C ARG A 39 -8.74 -11.77 -17.45
N HIS A 40 -9.63 -12.59 -16.91
CA HIS A 40 -9.28 -13.88 -16.34
C HIS A 40 -8.77 -14.84 -17.42
N GLU A 41 -9.45 -14.92 -18.57
CA GLU A 41 -9.02 -15.74 -19.71
C GLU A 41 -7.72 -15.22 -20.35
N GLU A 42 -7.53 -13.90 -20.44
CA GLU A 42 -6.28 -13.25 -20.91
C GLU A 42 -5.05 -13.65 -20.07
N VAL A 43 -5.20 -13.76 -18.75
CA VAL A 43 -4.11 -14.18 -17.84
C VAL A 43 -4.13 -15.69 -17.52
N GLY A 44 -4.87 -16.50 -18.29
CA GLY A 44 -4.84 -17.96 -18.20
C GLY A 44 -5.65 -18.58 -17.05
N VAL A 45 -6.50 -17.81 -16.36
CA VAL A 45 -7.40 -18.30 -15.31
C VAL A 45 -8.49 -19.18 -15.94
N LYS A 46 -8.44 -20.48 -15.63
CA LYS A 46 -9.45 -21.46 -16.09
C LYS A 46 -10.65 -21.58 -15.13
N LYS A 47 -10.46 -21.19 -13.87
CA LYS A 47 -11.39 -21.46 -12.75
C LYS A 47 -11.70 -20.19 -11.98
N TYR A 48 -12.93 -20.09 -11.46
CA TYR A 48 -13.33 -19.02 -10.55
C TYR A 48 -14.11 -19.57 -9.37
N MET A 49 -13.92 -18.96 -8.21
CA MET A 49 -14.80 -19.12 -7.06
C MET A 49 -15.99 -18.17 -7.22
N TRP A 50 -17.20 -18.68 -7.01
CA TRP A 50 -18.42 -17.89 -7.00
C TRP A 50 -18.55 -17.13 -5.68
N SER A 51 -18.85 -15.83 -5.73
CA SER A 51 -19.11 -15.03 -4.54
C SER A 51 -20.35 -14.15 -4.72
N THR A 52 -21.21 -14.13 -3.72
CA THR A 52 -22.49 -13.42 -3.70
C THR A 52 -22.38 -12.11 -2.92
N SER A 53 -23.46 -11.31 -2.91
CA SER A 53 -23.54 -10.10 -2.07
C SER A 53 -23.84 -10.37 -0.59
N GLY A 54 -24.07 -11.64 -0.19
CA GLY A 54 -24.34 -12.01 1.21
C GLY A 54 -25.62 -11.42 1.85
N ASP A 55 -26.56 -10.87 1.06
CA ASP A 55 -27.77 -10.20 1.57
C ASP A 55 -29.08 -10.92 1.22
N GLU A 56 -30.18 -10.45 1.84
CA GLU A 56 -31.57 -10.95 1.70
C GLU A 56 -32.09 -11.06 0.25
N ARG A 57 -31.42 -10.43 -0.74
CA ARG A 57 -31.83 -10.36 -2.15
C ARG A 57 -31.01 -11.29 -3.04
N VAL A 58 -30.08 -12.05 -2.46
CA VAL A 58 -29.42 -13.17 -3.13
C VAL A 58 -30.42 -14.33 -3.25
N ARG A 59 -30.54 -14.92 -4.43
CA ARG A 59 -31.43 -16.07 -4.68
C ARG A 59 -30.86 -17.31 -3.98
N ALA A 60 -31.71 -18.22 -3.50
CA ALA A 60 -31.25 -19.48 -2.86
C ALA A 60 -30.23 -20.24 -3.74
N SER A 61 -30.55 -20.44 -5.03
CA SER A 61 -29.65 -21.07 -6.02
C SER A 61 -28.37 -20.29 -6.36
N HIS A 62 -28.23 -19.05 -5.87
CA HIS A 62 -26.98 -18.28 -5.93
C HIS A 62 -26.21 -18.36 -4.62
N ALA A 63 -26.90 -18.37 -3.48
CA ALA A 63 -26.31 -18.53 -2.15
C ALA A 63 -25.74 -19.94 -1.94
N GLU A 64 -26.41 -20.97 -2.45
CA GLU A 64 -25.91 -22.36 -2.47
C GLU A 64 -24.57 -22.50 -3.20
N LYS A 65 -24.30 -21.64 -4.20
CA LYS A 65 -23.07 -21.61 -4.99
C LYS A 65 -21.95 -20.79 -4.33
N ASP A 66 -22.21 -20.04 -3.27
CA ASP A 66 -21.21 -19.18 -2.61
C ASP A 66 -20.01 -19.99 -2.11
N GLY A 67 -18.79 -19.56 -2.45
CA GLY A 67 -17.56 -20.28 -2.13
C GLY A 67 -17.27 -21.52 -3.01
N GLN A 68 -18.19 -21.94 -3.90
CA GLN A 68 -17.92 -23.06 -4.81
C GLN A 68 -17.05 -22.62 -5.99
N ILE A 69 -16.19 -23.52 -6.47
CA ILE A 69 -15.29 -23.30 -7.61
C ILE A 69 -15.90 -23.92 -8.88
N PHE A 70 -15.95 -23.13 -9.95
CA PHE A 70 -16.44 -23.53 -11.28
C PHE A 70 -15.38 -23.24 -12.35
N GLU A 71 -15.46 -23.94 -13.48
CA GLU A 71 -14.57 -23.70 -14.63
C GLU A 71 -15.24 -22.78 -15.65
N TYR A 72 -14.47 -21.92 -16.33
CA TYR A 72 -15.00 -21.05 -17.39
C TYR A 72 -15.56 -21.82 -18.60
N ALA A 73 -15.08 -23.05 -18.80
CA ALA A 73 -15.59 -23.98 -19.81
C ALA A 73 -16.86 -24.75 -19.37
N ASN A 74 -17.16 -24.80 -18.06
CA ASN A 74 -18.25 -25.61 -17.51
C ASN A 74 -19.03 -24.84 -16.40
N PRO A 75 -19.79 -23.79 -16.76
CA PRO A 75 -20.64 -23.07 -15.82
C PRO A 75 -21.82 -23.92 -15.30
N PRO A 76 -22.43 -23.53 -14.17
CA PRO A 76 -23.71 -24.05 -13.73
C PRO A 76 -24.78 -23.92 -14.83
N ALA A 77 -25.42 -25.03 -15.19
CA ALA A 77 -26.41 -25.09 -16.26
C ALA A 77 -27.73 -24.36 -15.93
N ASP A 78 -27.97 -24.02 -14.66
CA ASP A 78 -29.16 -23.33 -14.18
C ASP A 78 -29.03 -21.79 -14.18
N THR A 79 -27.88 -21.25 -13.74
CA THR A 79 -27.66 -19.80 -13.61
C THR A 79 -26.68 -19.20 -14.61
N GLY A 80 -25.90 -20.03 -15.32
CA GLY A 80 -24.70 -19.57 -16.03
C GLY A 80 -23.65 -19.02 -15.05
N HIS A 81 -22.81 -18.10 -15.52
CA HIS A 81 -21.80 -17.42 -14.69
C HIS A 81 -22.41 -16.33 -13.77
N PRO A 82 -21.72 -15.95 -12.67
CA PRO A 82 -22.07 -14.76 -11.90
C PRO A 82 -22.22 -13.54 -12.80
N GLY A 83 -23.36 -12.86 -12.72
CA GLY A 83 -23.73 -11.71 -13.54
C GLY A 83 -24.64 -11.99 -14.75
N HIS A 84 -24.84 -13.25 -15.17
CA HIS A 84 -25.73 -13.58 -16.29
C HIS A 84 -27.23 -13.40 -15.95
N ASP A 85 -27.59 -13.76 -14.73
CA ASP A 85 -28.97 -13.79 -14.27
C ASP A 85 -29.52 -12.37 -14.01
N VAL A 86 -30.83 -12.15 -14.16
CA VAL A 86 -31.40 -10.78 -14.16
C VAL A 86 -31.12 -10.03 -12.85
N ASN A 87 -30.55 -8.82 -12.95
CA ASN A 87 -30.14 -8.00 -11.80
C ASN A 87 -29.22 -8.75 -10.79
N CYS A 88 -28.42 -9.71 -11.27
CA CYS A 88 -27.42 -10.41 -10.47
C CYS A 88 -26.30 -9.45 -10.02
N ARG A 89 -25.79 -9.69 -8.81
CA ARG A 89 -24.69 -8.96 -8.16
C ARG A 89 -23.59 -9.89 -7.63
N CYS A 90 -23.63 -11.16 -8.04
CA CYS A 90 -22.60 -12.14 -7.73
C CYS A 90 -21.40 -11.92 -8.66
N VAL A 91 -20.20 -12.19 -8.17
CA VAL A 91 -18.92 -11.95 -8.85
C VAL A 91 -18.13 -13.25 -9.03
N GLN A 92 -17.17 -13.20 -9.95
CA GLN A 92 -16.22 -14.27 -10.26
C GLN A 92 -14.90 -13.88 -9.58
N ILE A 93 -14.43 -14.66 -8.61
CA ILE A 93 -13.10 -14.47 -7.98
C ILE A 93 -12.14 -15.46 -8.64
N PRO A 94 -11.00 -15.03 -9.22
CA PRO A 94 -10.12 -15.93 -9.97
C PRO A 94 -9.43 -16.94 -9.04
N VAL A 95 -9.29 -18.18 -9.52
CA VAL A 95 -8.55 -19.26 -8.85
C VAL A 95 -7.28 -19.52 -9.65
N LEU A 96 -6.12 -19.35 -9.02
CA LEU A 96 -4.83 -19.13 -9.71
C LEU A 96 -3.96 -20.40 -9.86
N ASP A 97 -4.47 -21.58 -9.50
CA ASP A 97 -3.76 -22.86 -9.31
C ASP A 97 -2.66 -23.17 -10.35
N ASP A 98 -2.94 -22.93 -11.64
CA ASP A 98 -2.10 -23.34 -12.78
C ASP A 98 -1.18 -22.23 -13.33
N ILE A 99 -1.36 -20.97 -12.91
CA ILE A 99 -0.84 -19.80 -13.64
C ILE A 99 0.61 -19.47 -13.27
N VAL A 100 1.06 -19.92 -12.09
CA VAL A 100 2.40 -19.60 -11.55
C VAL A 100 3.49 -20.46 -12.20
N LYS A 101 3.79 -20.18 -13.46
CA LYS A 101 5.12 -20.39 -14.04
C LYS A 101 5.76 -19.01 -14.28
N PRO A 102 6.57 -18.51 -13.32
CA PRO A 102 7.08 -17.14 -13.38
C PRO A 102 8.25 -17.03 -14.37
N GLU A 103 8.01 -16.41 -15.52
CA GLU A 103 9.08 -15.80 -16.29
C GLU A 103 9.23 -14.34 -15.85
N SER A 104 10.11 -14.15 -14.85
CA SER A 104 10.48 -12.93 -14.12
C SER A 104 9.50 -12.38 -13.05
N SER A 105 10.09 -11.98 -11.91
CA SER A 105 9.53 -11.23 -10.75
C SER A 105 8.23 -11.75 -10.07
N GLU A 106 8.44 -12.60 -9.06
CA GLU A 106 7.97 -12.51 -7.65
C GLU A 106 6.53 -12.08 -7.24
N ASP A 107 6.14 -12.55 -6.05
CA ASP A 107 4.96 -12.25 -5.19
C ASP A 107 3.53 -12.72 -5.55
N GLU A 108 2.67 -13.10 -4.58
CA GLU A 108 2.87 -13.47 -3.14
C GLU A 108 2.48 -14.99 -2.99
N LYS A 109 1.48 -15.59 -2.27
CA LYS A 109 0.51 -15.24 -1.20
C LYS A 109 0.31 -16.38 -0.18
N GLU A 110 0.66 -16.04 1.05
CA GLU A 110 -0.01 -16.34 2.33
C GLU A 110 -0.52 -17.75 2.64
N PRO A 111 -0.01 -18.30 3.76
CA PRO A 111 -0.81 -18.51 4.96
C PRO A 111 -0.62 -17.35 5.97
N LEU A 112 -1.39 -17.36 7.05
CA LEU A 112 -1.38 -16.35 8.13
C LEU A 112 -0.02 -16.25 8.85
N VAL A 113 0.88 -15.40 8.35
CA VAL A 113 2.21 -15.15 8.92
C VAL A 113 2.34 -13.69 9.37
N GLN A 114 3.00 -13.49 10.51
CA GLN A 114 3.30 -12.16 11.05
C GLN A 114 4.33 -11.45 10.14
N LYS A 115 3.88 -10.62 9.18
CA LYS A 115 4.77 -10.00 8.17
C LYS A 115 6.00 -9.36 8.82
N SER A 116 7.18 -9.84 8.41
CA SER A 116 8.48 -9.49 8.97
C SER A 116 9.58 -9.71 7.93
N GLY A 117 10.36 -8.69 7.61
CA GLY A 117 11.32 -8.75 6.52
C GLY A 117 11.57 -7.40 5.88
N LYS A 118 12.18 -7.45 4.69
CA LYS A 118 12.35 -6.29 3.82
C LYS A 118 11.04 -5.95 3.10
N MET A 119 10.82 -4.67 2.83
CA MET A 119 9.69 -4.12 2.07
C MET A 119 10.17 -2.88 1.32
N GLU A 120 9.50 -2.53 0.22
CA GLU A 120 9.78 -1.29 -0.51
C GLU A 120 9.43 -0.03 0.30
N LEU A 121 10.14 1.07 0.01
CA LEU A 121 10.09 2.27 0.85
C LEU A 121 8.71 2.93 0.86
N SER A 122 7.98 2.92 -0.26
CA SER A 122 6.60 3.40 -0.36
C SER A 122 5.66 2.67 0.60
N ASP A 123 5.73 1.34 0.57
CA ASP A 123 4.76 0.46 1.21
C ASP A 123 5.05 0.37 2.71
N LEU A 124 6.32 0.50 3.08
CA LEU A 124 6.75 0.70 4.45
C LEU A 124 6.23 2.03 5.04
N ILE A 125 6.24 3.13 4.28
CA ILE A 125 5.67 4.43 4.74
C ILE A 125 4.16 4.30 5.02
N ASP A 126 3.45 3.57 4.18
CA ASP A 126 2.01 3.38 4.32
C ASP A 126 1.67 2.42 5.47
N SER A 127 2.37 1.29 5.62
CA SER A 127 2.18 0.37 6.75
C SER A 127 2.56 0.99 8.11
N SER A 128 3.61 1.82 8.16
CA SER A 128 4.06 2.53 9.38
C SER A 128 2.99 3.43 10.01
N SER A 129 1.97 3.83 9.25
CA SER A 129 0.83 4.63 9.73
C SER A 129 -0.08 3.86 10.71
N GLY A 130 0.03 2.53 10.79
CA GLY A 130 -0.78 1.68 11.66
C GLY A 130 -0.32 1.62 13.13
N ARG A 131 -1.22 1.15 14.01
CA ARG A 131 -0.93 0.83 15.42
C ARG A 131 -0.50 -0.63 15.60
N GLY A 132 0.70 -0.96 15.12
CA GLY A 132 1.29 -2.29 15.22
C GLY A 132 2.43 -2.45 14.22
N GLY A 133 3.29 -3.45 14.43
CA GLY A 133 4.47 -3.69 13.58
C GLY A 133 5.70 -2.87 13.98
N ASN A 134 6.80 -3.59 14.19
CA ASN A 134 8.19 -3.13 14.26
C ASN A 134 9.10 -4.25 13.70
N LYS A 135 8.65 -4.88 12.61
CA LYS A 135 9.26 -6.06 11.97
C LYS A 135 9.56 -5.86 10.48
N LEU A 136 9.06 -4.78 9.87
CA LEU A 136 9.33 -4.40 8.49
C LEU A 136 10.40 -3.31 8.43
N TYR A 137 11.23 -3.36 7.38
CA TYR A 137 12.23 -2.36 7.08
C TYR A 137 12.44 -2.23 5.56
N SER A 138 13.02 -1.12 5.12
CA SER A 138 13.53 -0.92 3.77
C SER A 138 15.02 -0.62 3.84
N ASP A 139 15.78 -1.08 2.86
CA ASP A 139 17.17 -0.66 2.66
C ASP A 139 17.17 0.52 1.67
N ILE A 140 17.90 1.60 2.00
CA ILE A 140 17.81 2.89 1.30
C ILE A 140 19.14 3.32 0.67
N GLY A 141 20.21 2.52 0.80
CA GLY A 141 21.49 2.77 0.12
C GLY A 141 22.66 1.99 0.72
N SER A 142 23.77 1.91 -0.02
CA SER A 142 25.08 1.49 0.49
C SER A 142 25.77 2.64 1.24
N VAL A 143 26.65 2.32 2.19
CA VAL A 143 27.43 3.33 2.93
C VAL A 143 28.48 4.00 2.04
N SER A 144 28.60 5.33 2.12
CA SER A 144 29.62 6.09 1.37
C SER A 144 31.00 6.00 2.02
N SER A 145 32.06 6.14 1.22
CA SER A 145 33.46 6.09 1.69
C SER A 145 33.79 7.14 2.76
N GLU A 146 33.18 8.33 2.67
CA GLU A 146 33.29 9.39 3.67
C GLU A 146 32.71 8.94 5.03
N LEU A 147 31.57 8.24 5.02
CA LEU A 147 30.93 7.73 6.22
C LEU A 147 31.74 6.57 6.82
N VAL A 148 32.31 5.68 5.99
CA VAL A 148 33.28 4.66 6.44
C VAL A 148 34.47 5.31 7.14
N ALA A 149 35.03 6.38 6.56
CA ALA A 149 36.14 7.12 7.18
C ALA A 149 35.71 7.77 8.52
N LYS A 150 34.56 8.44 8.56
CA LYS A 150 34.05 9.08 9.78
C LYS A 150 33.72 8.07 10.88
N ALA A 151 33.26 6.87 10.55
CA ALA A 151 33.03 5.80 11.52
C ALA A 151 34.34 5.17 12.05
N LYS A 152 35.34 4.98 11.19
CA LYS A 152 36.69 4.55 11.61
C LYS A 152 37.34 5.57 12.56
N GLU A 153 37.21 6.86 12.27
CA GLU A 153 37.70 7.95 13.11
C GLU A 153 36.93 8.05 14.45
N SER A 154 35.59 8.08 14.41
CA SER A 154 34.77 8.47 15.57
C SER A 154 34.47 7.32 16.53
N ILE A 155 34.35 6.09 16.02
CA ILE A 155 33.91 4.91 16.78
C ILE A 155 34.77 3.65 16.50
N GLY A 156 35.88 3.78 15.78
CA GLY A 156 36.83 2.69 15.51
C GLY A 156 36.27 1.53 14.66
N LEU A 157 35.17 1.74 13.93
CA LEU A 157 34.40 0.67 13.30
C LEU A 157 34.48 0.70 11.78
N ASP A 158 34.80 -0.46 11.16
CA ASP A 158 34.66 -0.61 9.71
C ASP A 158 33.22 -0.98 9.33
N ILE A 159 32.70 -0.23 8.35
CA ILE A 159 31.31 -0.28 7.89
C ILE A 159 31.19 -0.25 6.36
N SER A 160 32.26 -0.58 5.62
CA SER A 160 32.26 -0.66 4.15
C SER A 160 31.12 -1.53 3.59
N ASP A 161 30.90 -2.69 4.20
CA ASP A 161 29.95 -3.70 3.72
C ASP A 161 28.54 -3.52 4.28
N TRP A 162 28.23 -2.34 4.83
CA TRP A 162 26.99 -2.07 5.54
C TRP A 162 25.96 -1.36 4.64
N GLN A 163 24.71 -1.34 5.10
CA GLN A 163 23.61 -0.68 4.39
C GLN A 163 22.88 0.32 5.28
N HIS A 164 22.44 1.40 4.66
CA HIS A 164 21.47 2.31 5.22
C HIS A 164 20.07 1.70 5.14
N SER A 165 19.27 1.90 6.18
CA SER A 165 17.94 1.33 6.32
C SER A 165 17.00 2.26 7.07
N VAL A 166 15.72 1.98 6.96
CA VAL A 166 14.66 2.62 7.75
C VAL A 166 13.65 1.54 8.15
N ASP A 167 13.12 1.65 9.37
CA ASP A 167 12.12 0.72 9.90
C ASP A 167 10.81 1.44 10.27
N GLU A 168 9.77 0.65 10.52
CA GLU A 168 8.44 1.15 10.92
C GLU A 168 8.49 2.06 12.16
N SER A 169 9.42 1.82 13.09
CA SER A 169 9.53 2.59 14.33
C SER A 169 10.11 3.98 14.07
N GLY A 170 11.10 4.10 13.19
CA GLY A 170 11.71 5.36 12.79
C GLY A 170 10.77 6.26 11.98
N ILE A 171 10.01 5.69 11.04
CA ILE A 171 9.00 6.42 10.26
C ILE A 171 7.86 6.90 11.18
N ARG A 172 7.33 6.00 12.02
CA ARG A 172 6.24 6.30 12.95
C ARG A 172 6.67 7.31 14.04
N HIS A 173 7.91 7.25 14.50
CA HIS A 173 8.50 8.27 15.39
C HIS A 173 8.56 9.62 14.68
N THR A 174 9.09 9.66 13.45
CA THR A 174 9.24 10.86 12.63
C THR A 174 7.90 11.57 12.43
N PHE A 175 6.86 10.88 11.93
CA PHE A 175 5.55 11.50 11.76
C PHE A 175 4.89 11.90 13.10
N LYS A 176 5.14 11.16 14.19
CA LYS A 176 4.60 11.51 15.52
C LYS A 176 5.23 12.78 16.12
N GLN A 177 6.53 13.00 15.92
CA GLN A 177 7.25 14.14 16.52
C GLN A 177 7.35 15.36 15.60
N HIS A 178 7.48 15.13 14.29
CA HIS A 178 7.79 16.14 13.28
C HIS A 178 6.74 16.23 12.16
N GLY A 179 5.66 15.44 12.19
CA GLY A 179 4.57 15.50 11.22
C GLY A 179 3.51 16.58 11.48
N ASN A 180 3.67 17.45 12.49
CA ASN A 180 2.70 18.48 12.86
C ASN A 180 3.19 19.90 12.57
N GLU A 181 2.63 20.53 11.54
CA GLU A 181 3.04 21.85 11.04
C GLU A 181 2.95 22.96 12.10
N THR A 182 1.95 22.93 12.97
CA THR A 182 1.73 23.94 14.04
C THR A 182 2.75 23.80 15.17
N THR A 183 3.24 22.59 15.44
CA THR A 183 4.31 22.35 16.41
C THR A 183 5.67 22.70 15.82
N GLU A 184 5.95 22.26 14.59
CA GLU A 184 7.25 22.47 13.95
C GLU A 184 7.49 23.92 13.54
N SER A 185 6.45 24.66 13.11
CA SER A 185 6.55 26.10 12.84
C SER A 185 7.07 26.90 14.04
N LYS A 186 6.68 26.52 15.28
CA LYS A 186 7.15 27.16 16.52
C LYS A 186 8.62 26.87 16.83
N ARG A 187 9.20 25.85 16.18
CA ARG A 187 10.62 25.44 16.29
C ARG A 187 11.47 25.92 15.10
N GLY A 188 10.93 26.76 14.21
CA GLY A 188 11.60 27.16 12.96
C GLY A 188 11.70 26.02 11.93
N GLN A 189 10.81 25.03 12.03
CA GLN A 189 10.79 23.82 11.21
C GLN A 189 9.51 23.77 10.37
N ARG A 190 9.39 22.78 9.47
CA ARG A 190 8.14 22.42 8.79
C ARG A 190 7.78 20.96 9.05
N ALA A 191 6.53 20.58 8.80
CA ALA A 191 6.11 19.19 8.89
C ALA A 191 6.88 18.29 7.92
N VAL A 192 7.30 17.13 8.41
CA VAL A 192 7.81 16.02 7.60
C VAL A 192 6.63 15.27 6.99
N THR A 193 6.64 15.13 5.68
CA THR A 193 5.59 14.47 4.89
C THR A 193 6.07 13.13 4.33
N LYS A 194 5.15 12.31 3.79
CA LYS A 194 5.52 11.07 3.08
C LYS A 194 6.52 11.31 1.93
N LYS A 195 6.43 12.46 1.24
CA LYS A 195 7.35 12.82 0.16
C LYS A 195 8.78 13.03 0.67
N ASP A 196 8.94 13.59 1.86
CA ASP A 196 10.26 13.82 2.44
C ASP A 196 10.95 12.49 2.82
N ILE A 197 10.21 11.52 3.35
CA ILE A 197 10.74 10.17 3.63
C ILE A 197 11.19 9.47 2.33
N LEU A 198 10.48 9.67 1.21
CA LEU A 198 10.87 9.13 -0.09
C LEU A 198 12.17 9.76 -0.65
N LEU A 199 12.63 10.90 -0.12
CA LEU A 199 13.94 11.49 -0.47
C LEU A 199 15.11 10.82 0.26
N LEU A 200 14.88 9.89 1.19
CA LEU A 200 15.95 9.25 1.96
C LEU A 200 17.07 8.64 1.09
N PRO A 201 16.81 7.86 0.02
CA PRO A 201 17.89 7.34 -0.83
C PRO A 201 18.73 8.45 -1.49
N LEU A 202 18.09 9.55 -1.91
CA LEU A 202 18.78 10.72 -2.45
C LEU A 202 19.68 11.38 -1.38
N ILE A 203 19.14 11.58 -0.17
CA ILE A 203 19.87 12.13 0.99
C ILE A 203 21.10 11.27 1.32
N ILE A 204 20.99 9.93 1.29
CA ILE A 204 22.11 9.02 1.56
C ILE A 204 23.15 9.05 0.44
N SER A 205 22.71 9.07 -0.81
CA SER A 205 23.61 9.09 -1.98
C SER A 205 24.36 10.42 -2.18
N SER A 206 23.93 11.52 -1.54
CA SER A 206 24.39 12.87 -1.89
C SER A 206 24.35 13.91 -0.76
N PHE A 207 24.54 13.51 0.51
CA PHE A 207 24.51 14.42 1.66
C PHE A 207 25.53 15.58 1.57
N ASP A 208 25.26 16.68 2.29
CA ASP A 208 26.15 17.87 2.29
C ASP A 208 27.06 17.93 3.51
N SER A 209 26.66 17.33 4.64
CA SER A 209 27.54 17.13 5.79
C SER A 209 27.10 15.94 6.63
N ILE A 210 28.05 15.39 7.39
CA ILE A 210 27.82 14.31 8.34
C ILE A 210 28.65 14.51 9.62
N GLU A 211 28.00 14.31 10.76
CA GLU A 211 28.57 14.49 12.09
C GLU A 211 28.29 13.26 12.97
N TYR A 212 29.22 12.92 13.86
CA TYR A 212 28.97 11.92 14.91
C TYR A 212 28.15 12.57 16.03
N ALA A 213 26.98 12.01 16.32
CA ALA A 213 25.96 12.61 17.19
C ALA A 213 25.91 12.00 18.60
N GLY A 214 26.87 11.13 18.95
CA GLY A 214 26.93 10.48 20.25
C GLY A 214 26.09 9.19 20.32
N LEU A 215 25.77 8.78 21.55
CA LEU A 215 25.00 7.56 21.83
C LEU A 215 23.49 7.82 21.84
N SER A 216 22.72 6.86 21.34
CA SER A 216 21.26 6.80 21.50
C SER A 216 20.87 6.42 22.93
N ASP A 217 19.60 6.61 23.30
CA ASP A 217 19.03 6.21 24.60
C ASP A 217 19.15 4.68 24.87
N MET A 218 19.46 3.90 23.83
CA MET A 218 19.70 2.45 23.89
C MET A 218 21.19 2.08 23.83
N GLY A 219 22.10 3.06 23.91
CA GLY A 219 23.55 2.84 23.91
C GLY A 219 24.17 2.51 22.55
N ASN A 220 23.47 2.77 21.45
CA ASN A 220 24.01 2.59 20.09
C ASN A 220 24.65 3.89 19.59
N GLU A 221 25.75 3.81 18.84
CA GLU A 221 26.36 4.97 18.18
C GLU A 221 25.37 5.62 17.19
N THR A 222 25.41 6.95 17.03
CA THR A 222 24.57 7.67 16.07
C THR A 222 25.34 8.67 15.21
N PHE A 223 24.89 8.83 13.96
CA PHE A 223 25.36 9.85 13.03
C PHE A 223 24.21 10.77 12.63
N LEU A 224 24.49 12.07 12.55
CA LEU A 224 23.59 13.09 11.99
C LEU A 224 24.02 13.36 10.54
N ILE A 225 23.16 13.02 9.59
CA ILE A 225 23.34 13.30 8.16
C ILE A 225 22.46 14.50 7.80
N LYS A 226 23.05 15.51 7.16
CA LYS A 226 22.37 16.71 6.68
C LYS A 226 22.31 16.73 5.15
N LYS A 227 21.16 17.12 4.60
CA LYS A 227 20.99 17.48 3.19
C LYS A 227 20.14 18.73 3.03
N GLU A 228 20.50 19.58 2.08
CA GLU A 228 19.76 20.75 1.67
C GLU A 228 18.94 20.46 0.41
N ILE A 229 17.61 20.57 0.51
CA ILE A 229 16.65 20.47 -0.60
C ILE A 229 15.54 21.48 -0.31
N GLU A 230 15.69 22.70 -0.83
CA GLU A 230 14.92 23.92 -0.48
C GLU A 230 15.09 24.37 0.98
N ASP A 231 14.76 23.48 1.91
CA ASP A 231 15.00 23.57 3.36
C ASP A 231 16.20 22.70 3.79
N GLU A 232 16.62 22.81 5.06
CA GLU A 232 17.65 21.96 5.64
C GLU A 232 17.03 20.71 6.27
N ILE A 233 17.22 19.56 5.61
CA ILE A 233 16.77 18.24 6.04
C ILE A 233 17.87 17.59 6.89
N PHE A 234 17.46 17.02 8.03
CA PHE A 234 18.33 16.31 8.96
C PHE A 234 17.79 14.90 9.22
N THR A 235 18.67 13.90 9.22
CA THR A 235 18.33 12.52 9.57
C THR A 235 19.33 11.99 10.59
N VAL A 236 18.84 11.35 11.64
CA VAL A 236 19.68 10.66 12.63
C VAL A 236 19.63 9.16 12.37
N GLN A 237 20.81 8.55 12.23
CA GLN A 237 20.96 7.14 11.97
C GLN A 237 21.71 6.43 13.10
N GLU A 238 21.25 5.23 13.43
CA GLU A 238 21.72 4.41 14.54
C GLU A 238 22.55 3.22 14.02
N VAL A 239 23.76 3.03 14.56
CA VAL A 239 24.69 1.97 14.20
C VAL A 239 24.27 0.64 14.83
N ARG A 240 23.46 -0.14 14.11
CA ARG A 240 22.95 -1.44 14.59
C ARG A 240 23.93 -2.56 14.28
N LYS A 241 25.00 -2.62 15.09
CA LYS A 241 26.16 -3.53 14.99
C LYS A 241 25.78 -4.99 14.69
N LYS A 242 24.75 -5.54 15.35
CA LYS A 242 24.24 -6.92 15.13
C LYS A 242 23.79 -7.21 13.69
N HIS A 243 23.30 -6.21 12.97
CA HIS A 243 22.67 -6.37 11.66
C HIS A 243 23.49 -5.79 10.50
N LYS A 244 24.68 -5.21 10.77
CA LYS A 244 25.48 -4.42 9.81
C LYS A 244 24.66 -3.31 9.10
N LYS A 245 23.82 -2.59 9.86
CA LYS A 245 22.97 -1.51 9.32
C LYS A 245 23.10 -0.19 10.07
N LEU A 246 22.98 0.89 9.31
CA LEU A 246 22.67 2.23 9.80
C LEU A 246 21.16 2.43 9.65
N THR A 247 20.41 2.49 10.74
CA THR A 247 18.93 2.59 10.67
C THR A 247 18.47 3.98 11.09
N MET A 248 17.63 4.63 10.26
CA MET A 248 17.06 5.94 10.60
C MET A 248 16.20 5.87 11.87
N LYS A 249 16.59 6.63 12.90
CA LYS A 249 15.87 6.77 14.16
C LYS A 249 14.82 7.89 14.11
N THR A 250 15.17 9.03 13.50
CA THR A 250 14.27 10.16 13.29
C THR A 250 14.76 11.06 12.15
N MET A 251 13.88 11.91 11.64
CA MET A 251 14.13 12.91 10.60
C MET A 251 13.35 14.19 10.92
N TRP A 252 13.94 15.36 10.64
CA TRP A 252 13.28 16.65 10.80
C TRP A 252 13.79 17.66 9.76
N ILE A 253 13.05 18.76 9.56
CA ILE A 253 13.32 19.70 8.47
C ILE A 253 13.25 21.13 9.00
N ARG A 254 14.41 21.79 9.07
CA ARG A 254 14.55 23.19 9.48
C ARG A 254 14.30 24.10 8.28
N ARG A 255 13.38 25.04 8.44
CA ARG A 255 13.10 26.04 7.40
C ARG A 255 14.33 26.89 7.17
N LYS A 256 14.72 27.07 5.91
CA LYS A 256 15.70 28.12 5.60
C LYS A 256 15.05 29.49 5.79
N SER A 257 15.72 30.35 6.56
CA SER A 257 15.39 31.77 6.57
C SER A 257 15.68 32.34 5.19
N LYS A 258 14.64 32.85 4.51
CA LYS A 258 14.83 33.59 3.25
C LYS A 258 15.57 34.88 3.58
N LYS A 259 16.75 35.04 2.97
CA LYS A 259 17.41 36.35 2.78
C LYS A 259 16.74 37.10 1.63
#